data_AF-A0A1I3YBM9-F1
#
_entry.id   AF-A0A1I3YBM9-F1
#
_cell.length_a   1.000
_cell.length_b   1.000
_cell.length_c   1.000
_cell.angle_alpha   90.00
_cell.angle_beta   90.00
_cell.angle_gamma   90.00
#
_symmetry.space_group_name_H-M   'P 1'
#
loop_
_entity.id
_entity.type
_entity.pdbx_description
1 polymer ?
#
loop_
_entity_poly.entity_id
_entity_poly.type
_entity_poly.pdbx_seq_one_letter_code
_entity_poly.pdbx_strand_id
1 'polypeptide(L)'
;MHRYWNDPEHAACPVIVSFLEAWCEAMPDEQSRHWLPPLRDVVRNTRASATVQSVRCIQAMDWLVREYAPLWLDVDGRPQLVAHARSLRALPALSTTDDPFDVWMRSNLGPIVAAAGVLPDAQFDRVSRVADSTLHAMAGEQASVLGVAASQVIKSTAEGDGAGRAAAVAIGTDAALAEAWETVMSDALSIATGSMHGRILLAVHEGLSPRIEALVVPALERAGVDFSQARSEAQFDKAWRKVRRIAERAVDGDGALYDQAWQMGWDAISGAIEEAQSRAFELLVRMAEQR
;
A
#
# COMPACT_ATOMS: atom_id res chain seq x y z
N MET A 1 -26.57 9.99 -5.63
CA MET A 1 -27.07 8.94 -4.73
C MET A 1 -27.06 9.52 -3.32
N HIS A 2 -28.20 9.98 -2.80
CA HIS A 2 -28.26 10.42 -1.41
C HIS A 2 -28.00 9.17 -0.58
N ARG A 3 -26.82 9.10 0.04
CA ARG A 3 -26.35 7.89 0.69
C ARG A 3 -27.30 7.58 1.84
N TYR A 4 -27.80 6.35 1.86
CA TYR A 4 -28.77 5.85 2.84
C TYR A 4 -28.42 6.27 4.28
N TRP A 5 -27.14 6.27 4.65
CA TRP A 5 -26.68 6.62 6.01
C TRP A 5 -26.71 8.13 6.34
N ASN A 6 -26.94 9.01 5.38
CA ASN A 6 -27.09 10.46 5.60
C ASN A 6 -28.54 10.87 5.88
N ASP A 7 -29.49 9.93 5.84
CA ASP A 7 -30.88 10.22 6.16
C ASP A 7 -31.02 10.58 7.65
N PRO A 8 -31.52 11.77 8.00
CA PRO A 8 -31.78 12.14 9.38
C PRO A 8 -32.68 11.15 10.13
N GLU A 9 -33.61 10.48 9.43
CA GLU A 9 -34.53 9.48 9.99
C GLU A 9 -33.80 8.21 10.43
N HIS A 10 -32.62 7.93 9.89
CA HIS A 10 -31.83 6.76 10.28
C HIS A 10 -31.01 6.97 11.55
N ALA A 11 -30.89 8.22 12.02
CA ALA A 11 -30.16 8.58 13.22
C ALA A 11 -28.79 7.87 13.34
N ALA A 12 -28.02 7.85 12.26
CA ALA A 12 -26.67 7.29 12.25
C ALA A 12 -25.67 8.23 12.93
N CYS A 13 -24.61 7.65 13.49
CA CYS A 13 -23.48 8.39 14.06
C CYS A 13 -22.67 9.11 12.97
N PRO A 14 -22.32 10.40 13.14
CA PRO A 14 -21.47 11.14 12.20
C PRO A 14 -20.14 10.44 11.88
N VAL A 15 -19.45 9.90 12.88
CA VAL A 15 -18.19 9.15 12.70
C VAL A 15 -18.36 7.96 11.73
N ILE A 16 -19.40 7.15 11.93
CA ILE A 16 -19.71 5.97 11.11
C ILE A 16 -20.14 6.41 9.70
N VAL A 17 -20.93 7.47 9.61
CA VAL A 17 -21.34 8.08 8.34
C VAL A 17 -20.10 8.50 7.53
N SER A 18 -19.21 9.29 8.11
CA SER A 18 -18.01 9.78 7.43
C SER A 18 -17.09 8.63 6.99
N PHE A 19 -16.98 7.57 7.80
CA PHE A 19 -16.28 6.34 7.40
C PHE A 19 -16.93 5.75 6.13
N LEU A 20 -18.23 5.43 6.17
CA LEU A 20 -18.94 4.78 5.06
C LEU A 20 -18.92 5.61 3.78
N GLU A 21 -18.98 6.94 3.92
CA GLU A 21 -18.86 7.87 2.80
C GLU A 21 -17.50 7.76 2.14
N ALA A 22 -16.42 7.96 2.91
CA ALA A 22 -15.07 7.87 2.39
C ALA A 22 -14.76 6.48 1.81
N TRP A 23 -15.30 5.43 2.44
CA TRP A 23 -15.15 4.06 1.99
C TRP A 23 -15.87 3.82 0.66
N CYS A 24 -17.12 4.26 0.55
CA CYS A 24 -17.92 4.18 -0.67
C CYS A 24 -17.29 4.98 -1.82
N GLU A 25 -16.63 6.11 -1.55
CA GLU A 25 -15.96 6.95 -2.55
C GLU A 25 -14.70 6.32 -3.11
N ALA A 26 -14.02 5.53 -2.31
CA ALA A 26 -12.83 4.82 -2.75
C ALA A 26 -13.17 3.67 -3.70
N MET A 27 -14.37 3.08 -3.58
CA MET A 27 -14.77 1.94 -4.40
C MET A 27 -15.15 2.34 -5.84
N PRO A 28 -14.44 1.83 -6.86
CA PRO A 28 -14.58 2.30 -8.25
C PRO A 28 -15.90 1.88 -8.91
N ASP A 29 -16.50 0.76 -8.49
CA ASP A 29 -17.70 0.20 -9.10
C ASP A 29 -18.67 -0.43 -8.07
N GLU A 30 -19.86 -0.81 -8.55
CA GLU A 30 -20.90 -1.39 -7.71
C GLU A 30 -20.56 -2.82 -7.23
N GLN A 31 -19.76 -3.56 -8.01
CA GLN A 31 -19.30 -4.89 -7.61
C GLN A 31 -18.40 -4.80 -6.38
N SER A 32 -17.54 -3.79 -6.32
CA SER A 32 -16.68 -3.48 -5.16
C SER A 32 -17.49 -3.07 -3.93
N ARG A 33 -18.69 -2.50 -4.13
CA ARG A 33 -19.59 -2.03 -3.06
C ARG A 33 -20.47 -3.10 -2.42
N HIS A 34 -20.26 -4.38 -2.72
CA HIS A 34 -21.05 -5.47 -2.14
C HIS A 34 -21.00 -5.55 -0.60
N TRP A 35 -19.99 -4.94 0.03
CA TRP A 35 -19.86 -4.81 1.49
C TRP A 35 -20.84 -3.81 2.13
N LEU A 36 -21.38 -2.86 1.36
CA LEU A 36 -22.18 -1.75 1.89
C LEU A 36 -23.64 -2.11 2.22
N PRO A 37 -24.37 -2.93 1.42
CA PRO A 37 -25.76 -3.26 1.72
C PRO A 37 -25.99 -3.89 3.10
N PRO A 38 -25.18 -4.86 3.59
CA PRO A 38 -25.39 -5.43 4.91
C PRO A 38 -25.22 -4.43 6.07
N LEU A 39 -24.45 -3.35 5.87
CA LEU A 39 -24.20 -2.34 6.90
C LEU A 39 -25.39 -1.39 7.10
N ARG A 40 -26.35 -1.34 6.18
CA ARG A 40 -27.50 -0.43 6.25
C ARG A 40 -28.32 -0.60 7.54
N ASP A 41 -28.50 -1.84 7.99
CA ASP A 41 -29.26 -2.09 9.21
C ASP A 41 -28.41 -1.94 10.47
N VAL A 42 -27.11 -2.24 10.37
CA VAL A 42 -26.14 -2.12 11.46
C VAL A 42 -26.00 -0.67 11.93
N VAL A 43 -26.00 0.28 10.99
CA VAL A 43 -25.63 1.68 11.26
C VAL A 43 -26.83 2.55 11.67
N ARG A 44 -28.04 2.01 11.57
CA ARG A 44 -29.27 2.68 11.97
C ARG A 44 -29.32 2.86 13.49
N ASN A 45 -29.80 4.01 13.95
CA ASN A 45 -29.94 4.36 15.37
C ASN A 45 -28.63 4.29 16.17
N THR A 46 -27.49 4.54 15.52
CA THR A 46 -26.17 4.54 16.17
C THR A 46 -25.75 5.90 16.70
N ARG A 47 -26.51 6.97 16.44
CA ARG A 47 -26.23 8.32 16.94
C ARG A 47 -26.13 8.31 18.47
N ALA A 48 -25.02 8.85 18.96
CA ALA A 48 -24.67 8.86 20.37
C ALA A 48 -24.02 10.19 20.78
N SER A 49 -23.69 10.31 22.07
CA SER A 49 -23.03 11.50 22.63
C SER A 49 -21.65 11.74 21.99
N ALA A 50 -21.11 12.95 22.16
CA ALA A 50 -19.77 13.29 21.71
C ALA A 50 -18.71 12.35 22.30
N THR A 51 -18.86 11.93 23.57
CA THR A 51 -17.96 10.96 24.21
C THR A 51 -17.92 9.63 23.48
N VAL A 52 -19.08 9.08 23.08
CA VAL A 52 -19.13 7.82 22.31
C VAL A 52 -18.54 8.01 20.91
N GLN A 53 -18.72 9.18 20.31
CA GLN A 53 -18.10 9.52 19.01
C GLN A 53 -16.56 9.53 19.11
N SER A 54 -15.98 10.14 20.14
CA SER A 54 -14.52 10.12 20.34
C SER A 54 -13.99 8.70 20.59
N VAL A 55 -14.72 7.85 21.32
CA VAL A 55 -14.35 6.42 21.49
C VAL A 55 -14.33 5.70 20.14
N ARG A 56 -15.31 5.94 19.28
CA ARG A 56 -15.35 5.40 17.90
C ARG A 56 -14.15 5.88 17.07
N CYS A 57 -13.81 7.17 17.13
CA CYS A 57 -12.59 7.69 16.47
C CYS A 57 -11.33 6.94 16.94
N ILE A 58 -11.22 6.65 18.24
CA ILE A 58 -10.10 5.88 18.80
C ILE A 58 -10.11 4.43 18.32
N GLN A 59 -11.27 3.80 18.15
CA GLN A 59 -11.34 2.46 17.55
C GLN A 59 -10.83 2.44 16.11
N ALA A 60 -11.18 3.45 15.30
CA ALA A 60 -10.68 3.56 13.94
C ALA A 60 -9.15 3.74 13.90
N MET A 61 -8.61 4.47 14.88
CA MET A 61 -7.18 4.64 15.05
C MET A 61 -6.46 3.36 15.51
N ASP A 62 -7.01 2.67 16.52
CA ASP A 62 -6.47 1.41 17.03
C ASP A 62 -6.39 0.39 15.90
N TRP A 63 -7.44 0.34 15.08
CA TRP A 63 -7.48 -0.48 13.89
C TRP A 63 -6.40 -0.09 12.87
N LEU A 64 -6.20 1.20 12.57
CA LEU A 64 -5.14 1.65 11.64
C LEU A 64 -3.75 1.16 12.07
N VAL A 65 -3.43 1.30 13.35
CA VAL A 65 -2.11 1.00 13.90
C VAL A 65 -1.91 -0.49 14.13
N ARG A 66 -2.89 -1.17 14.74
CA ARG A 66 -2.73 -2.54 15.25
C ARG A 66 -3.32 -3.62 14.36
N GLU A 67 -4.11 -3.26 13.34
CA GLU A 67 -4.71 -4.24 12.41
C GLU A 67 -4.34 -3.96 10.95
N TYR A 68 -4.53 -2.73 10.47
CA TYR A 68 -4.35 -2.36 9.07
C TYR A 68 -2.88 -2.26 8.65
N ALA A 69 -2.08 -1.42 9.31
CA ALA A 69 -0.64 -1.34 9.04
C ALA A 69 0.07 -2.71 9.13
N PRO A 70 -0.14 -3.53 10.19
CA PRO A 70 0.53 -4.81 10.30
C PRO A 70 -0.01 -5.89 9.34
N LEU A 71 -1.20 -5.73 8.77
CA LEU A 71 -1.65 -6.59 7.66
C LEU A 71 -0.72 -6.42 6.45
N TRP A 72 -0.47 -5.18 6.06
CA TRP A 72 0.38 -4.86 4.92
C TRP A 72 1.86 -5.22 5.13
N LEU A 73 2.36 -5.08 6.36
CA LEU A 73 3.70 -5.55 6.72
C LEU A 73 3.85 -7.08 6.58
N ASP A 74 2.81 -7.86 6.89
CA ASP A 74 2.84 -9.33 6.74
C ASP A 74 2.81 -9.75 5.28
N VAL A 75 2.02 -9.06 4.46
CA VAL A 75 1.85 -9.33 3.03
C VAL A 75 3.14 -9.13 2.26
N ASP A 76 3.97 -8.17 2.68
CA ASP A 76 5.33 -7.99 2.14
C ASP A 76 6.24 -9.20 2.38
N GLY A 77 6.04 -9.94 3.49
CA GLY A 77 6.65 -11.24 3.73
C GLY A 77 8.11 -11.24 4.20
N ARG A 78 8.80 -10.08 4.25
CA ARG A 78 10.19 -10.03 4.73
C ARG A 78 10.28 -10.23 6.24
N PRO A 79 11.22 -11.05 6.77
CA PRO A 79 11.27 -11.39 8.19
C PRO A 79 11.31 -10.20 9.16
N GLN A 80 12.04 -9.14 8.78
CA GLN A 80 12.12 -7.91 9.59
C GLN A 80 10.77 -7.17 9.66
N LEU A 81 9.99 -7.15 8.58
CA LEU A 81 8.67 -6.51 8.56
C LEU A 81 7.65 -7.32 9.35
N VAL A 82 7.71 -8.64 9.28
CA VAL A 82 6.88 -9.53 10.11
C VAL A 82 7.14 -9.28 11.61
N ALA A 83 8.38 -8.99 11.99
CA ALA A 83 8.70 -8.62 13.37
C ALA A 83 8.10 -7.26 13.78
N HIS A 84 8.12 -6.28 12.88
CA HIS A 84 7.44 -4.98 13.09
C HIS A 84 5.92 -5.15 13.16
N ALA A 85 5.32 -5.98 12.30
CA ALA A 85 3.89 -6.29 12.32
C ALA A 85 3.47 -6.87 13.66
N ARG A 86 4.25 -7.82 14.20
CA ARG A 86 4.02 -8.40 15.53
C ARG A 86 4.13 -7.33 16.63
N SER A 87 5.09 -6.42 16.50
CA SER A 87 5.30 -5.35 17.48
C SER A 87 4.11 -4.38 17.52
N LEU A 88 3.56 -4.02 16.35
CA LEU A 88 2.37 -3.18 16.26
C LEU A 88 1.13 -3.87 16.86
N ARG A 89 0.94 -5.17 16.60
CA ARG A 89 -0.18 -5.93 17.18
C ARG A 89 -0.07 -6.10 18.70
N ALA A 90 1.16 -6.10 19.24
CA ALA A 90 1.43 -6.26 20.67
C ALA A 90 1.27 -4.96 21.47
N LEU A 91 1.08 -3.81 20.81
CA LEU A 91 0.74 -2.56 21.47
C LEU A 91 -0.50 -2.72 22.35
N PRO A 92 -0.59 -2.05 23.51
CA PRO A 92 -1.85 -1.94 24.24
C PRO A 92 -2.93 -1.31 23.36
N ALA A 93 -4.19 -1.65 23.63
CA ALA A 93 -5.31 -1.03 22.92
C ALA A 93 -5.35 0.46 23.25
N LEU A 94 -5.59 1.29 22.25
CA LEU A 94 -5.70 2.73 22.43
C LEU A 94 -6.96 3.08 23.22
N SER A 95 -6.84 4.02 24.16
CA SER A 95 -7.91 4.42 25.06
C SER A 95 -7.99 5.95 25.20
N THR A 96 -9.12 6.46 25.71
CA THR A 96 -9.29 7.88 26.06
C THR A 96 -8.66 8.25 27.40
N THR A 97 -8.30 7.26 28.23
CA THR A 97 -7.97 7.44 29.65
C THR A 97 -6.48 7.43 29.94
N ASP A 98 -5.69 6.71 29.15
CA ASP A 98 -4.23 6.75 29.23
C ASP A 98 -3.70 7.87 28.35
N ASP A 99 -2.43 8.28 28.50
CA ASP A 99 -1.78 9.07 27.46
C ASP A 99 -1.93 8.24 26.18
N PRO A 100 -2.77 8.66 25.21
CA PRO A 100 -3.02 7.86 24.02
C PRO A 100 -1.75 7.72 23.19
N PHE A 101 -0.71 8.47 23.56
CA PHE A 101 0.60 8.54 22.96
C PHE A 101 1.67 8.34 24.02
N ASP A 102 1.86 7.10 24.45
CA ASP A 102 3.14 6.83 25.06
C ASP A 102 4.26 7.22 24.06
N VAL A 103 5.34 7.82 24.60
CA VAL A 103 6.49 8.26 23.81
C VAL A 103 7.02 7.11 22.95
N TRP A 104 6.80 5.88 23.41
CA TRP A 104 7.14 4.66 22.69
C TRP A 104 6.44 4.58 21.33
N MET A 105 5.11 4.71 21.25
CA MET A 105 4.37 4.55 19.99
C MET A 105 4.84 5.53 18.91
N ARG A 106 4.95 6.83 19.27
CA ARG A 106 5.44 7.86 18.34
C ARG A 106 6.88 7.62 17.88
N SER A 107 7.73 7.13 18.79
CA SER A 107 9.15 6.90 18.48
C SER A 107 9.40 5.63 17.65
N ASN A 108 8.46 4.67 17.64
CA ASN A 108 8.64 3.40 16.93
C ASN A 108 8.00 3.38 15.54
N LEU A 109 6.99 4.20 15.26
CA LEU A 109 6.36 4.23 13.92
C LEU A 109 7.29 4.77 12.84
N GLY A 110 8.00 5.88 13.09
CA GLY A 110 8.96 6.45 12.13
C GLY A 110 10.03 5.46 11.63
N PRO A 111 10.71 4.70 12.52
CA PRO A 111 11.61 3.62 12.10
C PRO A 111 10.95 2.54 11.25
N ILE A 112 9.70 2.16 11.54
CA ILE A 112 8.95 1.18 10.75
C ILE A 112 8.61 1.74 9.37
N VAL A 113 8.20 3.02 9.30
CA VAL A 113 7.98 3.75 8.03
C VAL A 113 9.26 3.73 7.19
N ALA A 114 10.41 4.06 7.79
CA ALA A 114 11.69 4.01 7.10
C ALA A 114 12.00 2.60 6.58
N ALA A 115 11.79 1.56 7.39
CA ALA A 115 11.99 0.17 6.99
C ALA A 115 11.05 -0.28 5.86
N ALA A 116 9.81 0.20 5.85
CA ALA A 116 8.84 -0.02 4.78
C ALA A 116 9.17 0.81 3.51
N GLY A 117 9.84 1.95 3.64
CA GLY A 117 10.20 2.84 2.53
C GLY A 117 11.45 2.42 1.74
N VAL A 118 12.44 1.78 2.39
CA VAL A 118 13.73 1.37 1.76
C VAL A 118 13.59 0.16 0.81
N LEU A 119 12.36 -0.33 0.66
CA LEU A 119 11.97 -1.51 -0.10
C LEU A 119 12.39 -1.54 -1.58
N PRO A 120 12.17 -0.47 -2.36
CA PRO A 120 12.56 -0.44 -3.77
C PRO A 120 14.09 -0.51 -3.92
N ASP A 121 14.81 0.30 -3.14
CA ASP A 121 16.24 0.56 -3.36
C ASP A 121 17.14 -0.62 -3.00
N ALA A 122 16.82 -1.35 -1.92
CA ALA A 122 17.62 -2.50 -1.50
C ALA A 122 17.56 -3.68 -2.49
N GLN A 123 16.49 -3.79 -3.28
CA GLN A 123 16.37 -4.78 -4.35
C GLN A 123 17.16 -4.37 -5.59
N PHE A 124 17.10 -3.08 -5.99
CA PHE A 124 17.96 -2.54 -7.04
C PHE A 124 19.44 -2.79 -6.74
N ASP A 125 19.84 -2.62 -5.49
CA ASP A 125 21.20 -2.88 -5.01
C ASP A 125 21.63 -4.35 -5.10
N ARG A 126 20.69 -5.29 -4.96
CA ARG A 126 20.96 -6.73 -5.08
C ARG A 126 21.04 -7.16 -6.55
N VAL A 127 20.17 -6.62 -7.41
CA VAL A 127 20.17 -6.86 -8.87
C VAL A 127 21.46 -6.34 -9.52
N SER A 128 21.93 -5.17 -9.09
CA SER A 128 23.20 -4.58 -9.59
C SER A 128 24.42 -5.42 -9.22
N ARG A 129 24.37 -6.19 -8.12
CA ARG A 129 25.51 -6.96 -7.59
C ARG A 129 25.53 -8.44 -7.97
N VAL A 130 24.39 -9.03 -8.32
CA VAL A 130 24.27 -10.47 -8.65
C VAL A 130 24.48 -10.74 -10.15
N ALA A 131 24.30 -9.75 -11.01
CA ALA A 131 24.56 -9.91 -12.43
C ALA A 131 26.06 -9.88 -12.72
N ASP A 132 26.67 -11.06 -12.89
CA ASP A 132 28.06 -11.23 -13.33
C ASP A 132 28.37 -10.56 -14.69
N SER A 133 27.34 -10.10 -15.41
CA SER A 133 27.46 -9.33 -16.65
C SER A 133 26.51 -8.13 -16.70
N THR A 134 26.96 -7.04 -17.35
CA THR A 134 26.17 -5.81 -17.54
C THR A 134 24.85 -6.04 -18.29
N LEU A 135 24.74 -7.14 -19.05
CA LEU A 135 23.55 -7.50 -19.82
C LEU A 135 22.41 -7.98 -18.90
N HIS A 136 22.71 -8.87 -17.95
CA HIS A 136 21.73 -9.33 -16.97
C HIS A 136 21.34 -8.19 -16.00
N ALA A 137 22.29 -7.33 -15.65
CA ALA A 137 22.01 -6.15 -14.82
C ALA A 137 20.96 -5.24 -15.49
N MET A 138 21.10 -5.01 -16.79
CA MET A 138 20.14 -4.19 -17.56
C MET A 138 18.77 -4.86 -17.66
N ALA A 139 18.70 -6.17 -17.88
CA ALA A 139 17.43 -6.89 -17.90
C ALA A 139 16.71 -6.81 -16.55
N GLY A 140 17.45 -6.96 -15.45
CA GLY A 140 16.91 -6.76 -14.10
C GLY A 140 16.41 -5.33 -13.86
N GLU A 141 17.11 -4.30 -14.33
CA GLU A 141 16.64 -2.91 -14.27
C GLU A 141 15.29 -2.75 -15.01
N GLN A 142 15.15 -3.33 -16.20
CA GLN A 142 13.90 -3.24 -16.96
C GLN A 142 12.73 -3.94 -16.26
N ALA A 143 12.96 -5.11 -15.65
CA ALA A 143 11.95 -5.81 -14.85
C ALA A 143 11.46 -4.94 -13.69
N SER A 144 12.38 -4.26 -13.00
CA SER A 144 12.03 -3.34 -11.93
C SER A 144 11.27 -2.10 -12.42
N VAL A 145 11.61 -1.55 -13.60
CA VAL A 145 10.85 -0.44 -14.20
C VAL A 145 9.39 -0.83 -14.48
N LEU A 146 9.16 -2.03 -15.02
CA LEU A 146 7.81 -2.56 -15.19
C LEU A 146 7.10 -2.73 -13.85
N GLY A 147 7.81 -3.20 -12.83
CA GLY A 147 7.29 -3.25 -11.46
C GLY A 147 6.86 -1.88 -10.96
N VAL A 148 7.65 -0.82 -11.17
CA VAL A 148 7.31 0.54 -10.76
C VAL A 148 6.08 1.04 -11.51
N ALA A 149 6.01 0.81 -12.81
CA ALA A 149 4.84 1.18 -13.61
C ALA A 149 3.57 0.45 -13.13
N ALA A 150 3.65 -0.88 -12.96
CA ALA A 150 2.57 -1.68 -12.41
C ALA A 150 2.17 -1.20 -11.01
N SER A 151 3.14 -0.90 -10.15
CA SER A 151 2.92 -0.37 -8.81
C SER A 151 2.16 0.95 -8.82
N GLN A 152 2.50 1.90 -9.71
CA GLN A 152 1.79 3.17 -9.80
C GLN A 152 0.34 2.99 -10.25
N VAL A 153 0.12 2.14 -11.26
CA VAL A 153 -1.22 1.84 -11.78
C VAL A 153 -2.04 1.12 -10.72
N ILE A 154 -1.50 0.04 -10.15
CA ILE A 154 -2.17 -0.74 -9.09
C ILE A 154 -2.41 0.13 -7.88
N LYS A 155 -1.46 0.96 -7.44
CA LYS A 155 -1.68 1.89 -6.33
C LYS A 155 -2.84 2.82 -6.63
N SER A 156 -2.96 3.38 -7.82
CA SER A 156 -4.13 4.23 -8.15
C SER A 156 -5.45 3.45 -8.12
N THR A 157 -5.43 2.16 -8.47
CA THR A 157 -6.59 1.26 -8.36
C THR A 157 -6.87 0.84 -6.91
N ALA A 158 -5.82 0.59 -6.14
CA ALA A 158 -5.82 0.16 -4.74
C ALA A 158 -5.84 1.34 -3.76
N GLU A 159 -5.80 2.59 -4.22
CA GLU A 159 -6.31 3.77 -3.52
C GLU A 159 -7.86 3.64 -3.36
N GLY A 160 -8.46 2.61 -3.97
CA GLY A 160 -9.72 1.98 -3.61
C GLY A 160 -9.69 1.02 -2.41
N ASP A 161 -8.55 0.83 -1.74
CA ASP A 161 -8.46 0.38 -0.34
C ASP A 161 -8.95 1.52 0.56
N GLY A 162 -10.24 1.82 0.39
CA GLY A 162 -10.90 2.90 1.09
C GLY A 162 -10.97 2.68 2.57
N ALA A 163 -10.68 1.47 3.07
CA ALA A 163 -10.75 1.14 4.48
C ALA A 163 -9.79 1.98 5.32
N GLY A 164 -8.51 2.04 4.95
CA GLY A 164 -7.50 2.86 5.64
C GLY A 164 -7.85 4.36 5.60
N ARG A 165 -8.19 4.86 4.41
CA ARG A 165 -8.58 6.27 4.24
C ARG A 165 -9.89 6.61 4.96
N ALA A 166 -10.85 5.70 4.97
CA ALA A 166 -12.13 5.88 5.66
C ALA A 166 -11.96 5.94 7.17
N ALA A 167 -11.07 5.12 7.73
CA ALA A 167 -10.69 5.23 9.13
C ALA A 167 -10.12 6.63 9.45
N ALA A 168 -9.18 7.12 8.62
CA ALA A 168 -8.61 8.46 8.79
C ALA A 168 -9.67 9.58 8.68
N VAL A 169 -10.61 9.48 7.73
CA VAL A 169 -11.73 10.44 7.60
C VAL A 169 -12.66 10.37 8.81
N ALA A 170 -12.93 9.18 9.33
CA ALA A 170 -13.75 9.00 10.53
C ALA A 170 -13.08 9.66 11.75
N ILE A 171 -11.77 9.47 11.93
CA ILE A 171 -10.97 10.15 12.96
C ILE A 171 -11.08 11.67 12.80
N GLY A 172 -11.03 12.17 11.56
CA GLY A 172 -11.15 13.57 11.19
C GLY A 172 -12.46 14.27 11.63
N THR A 173 -13.48 13.51 12.05
CA THR A 173 -14.74 14.09 12.56
C THR A 173 -14.58 14.72 13.94
N ASP A 174 -13.54 14.35 14.69
CA ASP A 174 -13.13 14.99 15.94
C ASP A 174 -11.83 15.77 15.68
N ALA A 175 -11.92 17.10 15.53
CA ALA A 175 -10.78 17.94 15.14
C ALA A 175 -9.62 17.88 16.14
N ALA A 176 -9.91 17.73 17.44
CA ALA A 176 -8.88 17.65 18.48
C ALA A 176 -8.12 16.33 18.39
N LEU A 177 -8.82 15.22 18.12
CA LEU A 177 -8.18 13.95 17.82
C LEU A 177 -7.46 13.98 16.46
N ALA A 178 -8.03 14.60 15.44
CA ALA A 178 -7.37 14.68 14.13
C ALA A 178 -6.00 15.37 14.22
N GLU A 179 -5.94 16.53 14.90
CA GLU A 179 -4.70 17.28 15.11
C GLU A 179 -3.71 16.51 15.97
N ALA A 180 -4.16 15.94 17.09
CA ALA A 180 -3.27 15.23 18.00
C ALA A 180 -2.66 13.95 17.38
N TRP A 181 -3.32 13.35 16.39
CA TRP A 181 -2.95 12.05 15.82
C TRP A 181 -2.47 12.09 14.36
N GLU A 182 -2.33 13.27 13.76
CA GLU A 182 -1.97 13.44 12.35
C GLU A 182 -0.74 12.60 11.96
N THR A 183 0.34 12.70 12.74
CA THR A 183 1.58 11.94 12.48
C THR A 183 1.37 10.43 12.54
N VAL A 184 0.61 9.94 13.53
CA VAL A 184 0.35 8.50 13.70
C VAL A 184 -0.46 7.95 12.52
N MET A 185 -1.50 8.69 12.09
CA MET A 185 -2.27 8.32 10.90
C MET A 185 -1.41 8.31 9.64
N SER A 186 -0.61 9.37 9.47
CA SER A 186 0.28 9.51 8.32
C SER A 186 1.28 8.35 8.25
N ASP A 187 1.88 7.98 9.38
CA ASP A 187 2.85 6.89 9.46
C ASP A 187 2.18 5.52 9.18
N ALA A 188 1.03 5.24 9.79
CA ALA A 188 0.31 3.97 9.56
C ALA A 188 -0.08 3.79 8.09
N LEU A 189 -0.58 4.86 7.44
CA LEU A 189 -0.91 4.84 6.01
C LEU A 189 0.34 4.72 5.13
N SER A 190 1.44 5.35 5.54
CA SER A 190 2.73 5.26 4.85
C SER A 190 3.33 3.86 4.92
N ILE A 191 3.22 3.17 6.06
CA ILE A 191 3.62 1.77 6.24
C ILE A 191 2.86 0.87 5.26
N ALA A 192 1.53 1.01 5.21
CA ALA A 192 0.69 0.23 4.31
C ALA A 192 1.08 0.45 2.85
N THR A 193 1.19 1.72 2.44
CA THR A 193 1.54 2.11 1.07
C THR A 193 2.93 1.60 0.67
N GLY A 194 3.93 1.77 1.52
CA GLY A 194 5.30 1.32 1.26
C GLY A 194 5.39 -0.19 1.11
N SER A 195 4.73 -0.94 1.99
CA SER A 195 4.71 -2.41 1.97
C SER A 195 3.97 -2.96 0.75
N MET A 196 2.82 -2.36 0.38
CA MET A 196 2.08 -2.69 -0.83
C MET A 196 2.96 -2.53 -2.08
N HIS A 197 3.61 -1.37 -2.24
CA HIS A 197 4.50 -1.11 -3.36
C HIS A 197 5.67 -2.10 -3.40
N GLY A 198 6.31 -2.35 -2.26
CA GLY A 198 7.41 -3.31 -2.14
C GLY A 198 7.01 -4.71 -2.60
N ARG A 199 5.81 -5.16 -2.22
CA ARG A 199 5.29 -6.48 -2.60
C ARG A 199 5.03 -6.59 -4.11
N ILE A 200 4.42 -5.57 -4.72
CA ILE A 200 4.18 -5.51 -6.17
C ILE A 200 5.50 -5.56 -6.94
N LEU A 201 6.44 -4.68 -6.56
CA LEU A 201 7.76 -4.61 -7.19
C LEU A 201 8.47 -5.96 -7.16
N LEU A 202 8.48 -6.61 -5.99
CA LEU A 202 9.10 -7.91 -5.83
C LEU A 202 8.44 -8.98 -6.71
N ALA A 203 7.10 -9.06 -6.70
CA ALA A 203 6.36 -10.05 -7.47
C ALA A 203 6.61 -9.91 -8.98
N VAL A 204 6.57 -8.68 -9.49
CA VAL A 204 6.82 -8.39 -10.91
C VAL A 204 8.28 -8.67 -11.27
N HIS A 205 9.21 -8.23 -10.43
CA HIS A 205 10.64 -8.47 -10.65
C HIS A 205 10.93 -9.98 -10.70
N GLU A 206 10.55 -10.75 -9.68
CA GLU A 206 10.79 -12.19 -9.63
C GLU A 206 10.07 -12.93 -10.77
N GLY A 207 8.83 -12.54 -11.07
CA GLY A 207 8.01 -13.20 -12.10
C GLY A 207 8.44 -12.91 -13.53
N LEU A 208 8.95 -11.71 -13.82
CA LEU A 208 9.29 -11.29 -15.19
C LEU A 208 10.78 -11.26 -15.51
N SER A 209 11.68 -11.27 -14.52
CA SER A 209 13.13 -11.20 -14.78
C SER A 209 13.61 -12.26 -15.79
N PRO A 210 13.26 -13.55 -15.68
CA PRO A 210 13.70 -14.55 -16.66
C PRO A 210 13.21 -14.27 -18.10
N ARG A 211 11.98 -13.79 -18.24
CA ARG A 211 11.40 -13.47 -19.55
C ARG A 211 12.06 -12.23 -20.16
N ILE A 212 12.29 -11.20 -19.35
CA ILE A 212 12.92 -9.96 -19.78
C ILE A 212 14.38 -10.21 -20.12
N GLU A 213 15.09 -11.03 -19.36
CA GLU A 213 16.45 -11.47 -19.72
C GLU A 213 16.49 -12.13 -21.09
N ALA A 214 15.56 -13.05 -21.38
CA ALA A 214 15.47 -13.72 -22.68
C ALA A 214 15.18 -12.76 -23.85
N LEU A 215 14.59 -11.58 -23.60
CA LEU A 215 14.34 -10.55 -24.60
C LEU A 215 15.51 -9.57 -24.73
N VAL A 216 16.00 -9.05 -23.60
CA VAL A 216 16.96 -7.96 -23.52
C VAL A 216 18.38 -8.45 -23.81
N VAL A 217 18.82 -9.57 -23.25
CA VAL A 217 20.20 -10.05 -23.41
C VAL A 217 20.53 -10.27 -24.90
N PRO A 218 19.74 -11.02 -25.69
CA PRO A 218 20.03 -11.22 -27.11
C PRO A 218 19.91 -9.93 -27.95
N ALA A 219 19.07 -8.97 -27.55
CA ALA A 219 18.97 -7.69 -28.22
C ALA A 219 20.25 -6.85 -28.04
N LEU A 220 20.82 -6.87 -26.83
CA LEU A 220 22.05 -6.16 -26.52
C LEU A 220 23.28 -6.84 -27.15
N GLU A 221 23.35 -8.17 -27.14
CA GLU A 221 24.43 -8.92 -27.81
C GLU A 221 24.48 -8.61 -29.30
N ARG A 222 23.32 -8.62 -29.99
CA ARG A 222 23.23 -8.24 -31.41
C ARG A 222 23.65 -6.81 -31.69
N ALA A 223 23.49 -5.92 -30.72
CA ALA A 223 23.90 -4.52 -30.84
C ALA A 223 25.41 -4.30 -30.61
N GLY A 224 26.16 -5.35 -30.24
CA GLY A 224 27.62 -5.32 -30.10
C GLY A 224 28.09 -4.33 -29.04
N VAL A 225 27.37 -4.23 -27.93
CA VAL A 225 27.71 -3.28 -26.86
C VAL A 225 28.94 -3.80 -26.11
N ASP A 226 30.00 -3.00 -26.10
CA ASP A 226 31.24 -3.29 -25.38
C ASP A 226 31.60 -2.12 -24.44
N PHE A 227 31.40 -2.34 -23.14
CA PHE A 227 31.73 -1.35 -22.12
C PHE A 227 33.24 -1.22 -21.86
N SER A 228 34.05 -2.20 -22.26
CA SER A 228 35.50 -2.15 -22.04
C SER A 228 36.19 -1.03 -22.83
N GLN A 229 35.50 -0.47 -23.82
CA GLN A 229 36.01 0.64 -24.64
C GLN A 229 35.75 2.03 -24.02
N ALA A 230 34.94 2.13 -22.97
CA ALA A 230 34.74 3.38 -22.25
C ALA A 230 35.98 3.71 -21.41
N ARG A 231 36.69 4.77 -21.77
CA ARG A 231 37.89 5.26 -21.06
C ARG A 231 37.63 6.51 -20.23
N SER A 232 36.39 6.98 -20.21
CA SER A 232 35.94 8.09 -19.38
C SER A 232 34.47 7.93 -18.97
N GLU A 233 34.08 8.62 -17.90
CA GLU A 233 32.70 8.65 -17.39
C GLU A 233 31.70 9.08 -18.47
N ALA A 234 32.00 10.14 -19.22
CA ALA A 234 31.15 10.59 -20.32
C ALA A 234 30.98 9.55 -21.44
N GLN A 235 32.01 8.73 -21.70
CA GLN A 235 31.92 7.63 -22.67
C GLN A 235 31.07 6.48 -22.13
N PHE A 236 31.22 6.17 -20.84
CA PHE A 236 30.39 5.19 -20.15
C PHE A 236 28.91 5.59 -20.18
N ASP A 237 28.56 6.82 -19.79
CA ASP A 237 27.17 7.32 -19.79
C ASP A 237 26.54 7.29 -21.18
N LYS A 238 27.33 7.58 -22.22
CA LYS A 238 26.86 7.49 -23.60
C LYS A 238 26.58 6.06 -24.00
N ALA A 239 27.44 5.11 -23.63
CA ALA A 239 27.23 3.69 -23.88
C ALA A 239 26.01 3.17 -23.10
N TRP A 240 25.89 3.55 -21.83
CA TRP A 240 24.76 3.21 -20.96
C TRP A 240 23.42 3.67 -21.54
N ARG A 241 23.31 4.94 -21.95
CA ARG A 241 22.09 5.46 -22.61
C ARG A 241 21.78 4.75 -23.93
N LYS A 242 22.77 4.21 -24.63
CA LYS A 242 22.54 3.42 -25.85
C LYS A 242 21.96 2.05 -25.47
N VAL A 243 22.54 1.37 -24.49
CA VAL A 243 22.08 0.07 -23.96
C VAL A 243 20.65 0.16 -23.47
N ARG A 244 20.38 1.12 -22.60
CA ARG A 244 19.04 1.34 -22.04
C ARG A 244 17.99 1.50 -23.13
N ARG A 245 18.25 2.34 -24.15
CA ARG A 245 17.34 2.52 -25.30
C ARG A 245 17.14 1.25 -26.15
N ILE A 246 18.07 0.31 -26.14
CA ILE A 246 17.91 -0.96 -26.85
C ILE A 246 17.04 -1.91 -26.00
N ALA A 247 17.31 -1.97 -24.70
CA ALA A 247 16.53 -2.76 -23.75
C ALA A 247 15.06 -2.29 -23.67
N GLU A 248 14.84 -0.98 -23.52
CA GLU A 248 13.50 -0.35 -23.55
C GLU A 248 12.75 -0.74 -24.82
N ARG A 249 13.38 -0.63 -25.99
CA ARG A 249 12.76 -1.04 -27.27
C ARG A 249 12.46 -2.54 -27.36
N ALA A 250 13.26 -3.39 -26.72
CA ALA A 250 13.01 -4.83 -26.69
C ALA A 250 11.80 -5.14 -25.81
N VAL A 251 11.64 -4.45 -24.68
CA VAL A 251 10.51 -4.57 -23.76
C VAL A 251 9.24 -3.98 -24.39
N ASP A 252 9.30 -2.75 -24.90
CA ASP A 252 8.15 -2.09 -25.54
C ASP A 252 7.69 -2.78 -26.83
N GLY A 253 8.57 -3.58 -27.44
CA GLY A 253 8.22 -4.45 -28.57
C GLY A 253 7.31 -5.62 -28.19
N ASP A 254 7.15 -5.93 -26.90
CA ASP A 254 6.29 -6.98 -26.37
C ASP A 254 5.17 -6.36 -25.51
N GLY A 255 4.09 -5.97 -26.19
CA GLY A 255 2.96 -5.27 -25.57
C GLY A 255 2.26 -6.04 -24.44
N ALA A 256 2.47 -7.37 -24.33
CA ALA A 256 1.86 -8.17 -23.28
C ALA A 256 2.61 -8.08 -21.93
N LEU A 257 3.81 -7.49 -21.89
CA LEU A 257 4.60 -7.40 -20.65
C LEU A 257 3.96 -6.50 -19.60
N TYR A 258 3.37 -5.38 -20.01
CA TYR A 258 2.70 -4.46 -19.07
C TYR A 258 1.46 -5.08 -18.44
N ASP A 259 0.64 -5.79 -19.24
CA ASP A 259 -0.54 -6.50 -18.73
C ASP A 259 -0.13 -7.61 -17.75
N GLN A 260 0.93 -8.35 -18.06
CA GLN A 260 1.43 -9.39 -17.18
C GLN A 260 2.03 -8.81 -15.89
N ALA A 261 2.77 -7.70 -15.97
CA ALA A 261 3.29 -7.00 -14.81
C ALA A 261 2.15 -6.51 -13.91
N TRP A 262 1.10 -5.94 -14.51
CA TRP A 262 -0.09 -5.54 -13.78
C TRP A 262 -0.76 -6.75 -13.09
N GLN A 263 -0.98 -7.84 -13.82
CA GLN A 263 -1.63 -9.04 -13.27
C GLN A 263 -0.83 -9.65 -12.11
N MET A 264 0.48 -9.81 -12.28
CA MET A 264 1.36 -10.33 -11.22
C MET A 264 1.36 -9.43 -9.99
N GLY A 265 1.41 -8.12 -10.19
CA GLY A 265 1.33 -7.16 -9.10
C GLY A 265 -0.02 -7.23 -8.38
N TRP A 266 -1.12 -7.31 -9.11
CA TRP A 266 -2.47 -7.40 -8.55
C TRP A 266 -2.66 -8.68 -7.75
N ASP A 267 -2.30 -9.84 -8.32
CA ASP A 267 -2.39 -11.14 -7.66
C ASP A 267 -1.55 -11.20 -6.37
N ALA A 268 -0.46 -10.42 -6.30
CA ALA A 268 0.39 -10.36 -5.12
C ALA A 268 -0.25 -9.63 -3.93
N ILE A 269 -1.28 -8.80 -4.15
CA ILE A 269 -1.89 -7.97 -3.10
C ILE A 269 -3.42 -8.10 -2.99
N SER A 270 -4.11 -8.66 -3.97
CA SER A 270 -5.58 -8.67 -4.03
C SER A 270 -6.23 -9.31 -2.80
N GLY A 271 -5.67 -10.43 -2.32
CA GLY A 271 -6.14 -11.08 -1.09
C GLY A 271 -5.96 -10.21 0.17
N ALA A 272 -4.90 -9.40 0.23
CA ALA A 272 -4.70 -8.45 1.34
C ALA A 272 -5.73 -7.31 1.31
N ILE A 273 -6.07 -6.82 0.11
CA ILE A 273 -7.13 -5.82 -0.07
C ILE A 273 -8.46 -6.38 0.44
N GLU A 274 -8.83 -7.61 0.05
CA GLU A 274 -10.05 -8.27 0.51
C GLU A 274 -10.07 -8.44 2.03
N GLU A 275 -8.95 -8.86 2.63
CA GLU A 275 -8.83 -8.97 4.08
C GLU A 275 -8.96 -7.61 4.78
N ALA A 276 -8.35 -6.55 4.24
CA ALA A 276 -8.50 -5.19 4.75
C ALA A 276 -9.95 -4.72 4.71
N GLN A 277 -10.68 -4.98 3.60
CA GLN A 277 -12.10 -4.66 3.49
C GLN A 277 -12.95 -5.43 4.51
N SER A 278 -12.68 -6.72 4.69
CA SER A 278 -13.38 -7.55 5.68
C SER A 278 -13.17 -7.03 7.10
N ARG A 279 -11.93 -6.66 7.47
CA ARG A 279 -11.64 -6.12 8.79
C ARG A 279 -12.25 -4.74 9.01
N ALA A 280 -12.38 -3.93 7.96
CA ALA A 280 -13.09 -2.65 8.02
C ALA A 280 -14.58 -2.83 8.29
N PHE A 281 -15.20 -3.86 7.70
CA PHE A 281 -16.57 -4.24 8.02
C PHE A 281 -16.70 -4.60 9.51
N GLU A 282 -15.80 -5.43 10.04
CA GLU A 282 -15.79 -5.81 11.46
C GLU A 282 -15.61 -4.59 12.38
N LEU A 283 -14.71 -3.66 12.02
CA LEU A 283 -14.54 -2.39 12.74
C LEU A 283 -15.87 -1.63 12.82
N LEU A 284 -16.60 -1.49 11.72
CA LEU A 284 -17.87 -0.77 11.69
C LEU A 284 -18.94 -1.44 12.56
N VAL A 285 -18.99 -2.77 12.59
CA VAL A 285 -19.88 -3.50 13.50
C VAL A 285 -19.52 -3.18 14.96
N ARG A 286 -18.23 -3.24 15.34
CA ARG A 286 -17.76 -2.88 16.69
C ARG A 286 -18.11 -1.44 17.07
N MET A 287 -17.95 -0.49 16.15
CA MET A 287 -18.31 0.91 16.36
C MET A 287 -19.82 1.07 16.58
N ALA A 288 -20.66 0.33 15.85
CA ALA A 288 -22.11 0.40 15.96
C ALA A 288 -22.67 -0.23 17.25
N GLU A 289 -22.01 -1.25 17.79
CA GLU A 289 -22.43 -1.94 19.02
C GLU A 289 -22.22 -1.09 20.28
N GLN A 290 -21.25 -0.18 20.29
CA GLN A 290 -21.09 0.78 21.38
C GLN A 290 -22.21 1.83 21.33
N ARG A 291 -23.08 1.84 22.35
CA ARG A 291 -24.20 2.78 22.51
C ARG A 291 -23.99 3.73 23.67
#